data_AF-A0A7W1KU96-F1
#
_entry.id   AF-A0A7W1KU96-F1
#
_cell.length_a   1.000
_cell.length_b   1.000
_cell.length_c   1.000
_cell.angle_alpha   90.00
_cell.angle_beta   90.00
_cell.angle_gamma   90.00
#
_symmetry.space_group_name_H-M   'P 1'
#
loop_
_entity.id
_entity.type
_entity.pdbx_description
1 polymer ?
#
loop_
_entity_poly.entity_id
_entity_poly.type
_entity_poly.pdbx_seq_one_letter_code
_entity_poly.pdbx_strand_id
1 'polypeptide(L)'
;MTGEDDPLAGLRAMAAAALFPVEGDLTLEGLRALVTVRRDAWGVPYIEAASLDDLWFAHGVVTAGERLFQLELTLRAANGRLSELFGERTLDDDRLARTVGFHRAGARIAAGWDDRSRRMHERFRAGVRAWVGAMPAAPVEYTLLDTAPWIPEDEAAWAAAFVLLAWGLSGNWDTELLRAWITEVGNDDLAARLLPPLPADALEVVPGALAGALFDARPRAKGQGSNAWVVSGSRSATGAPLLANDPHLL
;
A
#
# COMPACT_ATOMS: atom_id res chain seq x y z
N MET A 1 -37.47 19.65 3.59
CA MET A 1 -36.77 18.55 4.29
C MET A 1 -36.13 19.14 5.53
N THR A 2 -36.87 19.09 6.63
CA THR A 2 -36.37 19.37 7.98
C THR A 2 -35.35 18.30 8.35
N GLY A 3 -34.27 18.67 9.03
CA GLY A 3 -33.09 17.83 9.27
C GLY A 3 -33.26 16.67 10.27
N GLU A 4 -34.46 16.09 10.39
CA GLU A 4 -34.75 14.97 11.32
C GLU A 4 -34.65 13.58 10.67
N ASP A 5 -34.58 13.47 9.34
CA ASP A 5 -34.52 12.17 8.62
C ASP A 5 -33.26 12.03 7.74
N ASP A 6 -32.07 12.35 8.27
CA ASP A 6 -30.83 11.91 7.62
C ASP A 6 -30.41 10.53 8.17
N PRO A 7 -30.63 9.43 7.43
CA PRO A 7 -30.27 8.08 7.89
C PRO A 7 -28.75 7.92 8.11
N LEU A 8 -27.93 8.87 7.65
CA LEU A 8 -26.48 8.88 7.84
C LEU A 8 -26.02 9.84 8.94
N ALA A 9 -26.92 10.54 9.64
CA ALA A 9 -26.54 11.52 10.66
C ALA A 9 -25.67 10.91 11.75
N GLY A 10 -26.03 9.72 12.22
CA GLY A 10 -25.22 8.97 13.20
C GLY A 10 -23.84 8.62 12.66
N LEU A 11 -23.76 8.10 11.43
CA LEU A 11 -22.49 7.74 10.79
C LEU A 11 -21.57 8.97 10.59
N ARG A 12 -22.14 10.09 10.17
CA ARG A 12 -21.42 11.37 10.01
C ARG A 12 -20.91 11.89 11.35
N ALA A 13 -21.70 11.81 12.42
CA ALA A 13 -21.28 12.21 13.75
C ALA A 13 -20.12 11.35 14.27
N MET A 14 -20.19 10.03 14.05
CA MET A 14 -19.10 9.10 14.40
C MET A 14 -17.82 9.41 13.60
N ALA A 15 -17.95 9.60 12.28
CA ALA A 15 -16.81 9.96 11.43
C ALA A 15 -16.20 11.32 11.83
N ALA A 16 -17.03 12.31 12.14
CA ALA A 16 -16.58 13.64 12.55
C ALA A 16 -15.79 13.61 13.87
N ALA A 17 -16.21 12.78 14.83
CA ALA A 17 -15.49 12.61 16.10
C ALA A 17 -14.11 11.96 15.92
N ALA A 18 -13.93 11.15 14.87
CA ALA A 18 -12.69 10.46 14.55
C ALA A 18 -11.74 11.25 13.63
N LEU A 19 -12.12 12.46 13.22
CA LEU A 19 -11.28 13.27 12.32
C LEU A 19 -9.95 13.63 12.97
N PHE A 20 -8.87 13.44 12.22
CA PHE A 20 -7.55 13.90 12.63
C PHE A 20 -7.54 15.43 12.72
N PRO A 21 -7.07 16.03 13.83
CA PRO A 21 -7.00 17.47 13.96
C PRO A 21 -5.97 18.04 12.98
N VAL A 22 -6.41 18.98 12.16
CA VAL A 22 -5.59 19.63 11.13
C VAL A 22 -5.08 21.01 11.56
N GLU A 23 -5.52 21.50 12.71
CA GLU A 23 -5.12 22.76 13.33
C GLU A 23 -4.84 22.55 14.83
N GLY A 24 -4.03 23.44 15.40
CA GLY A 24 -3.65 23.42 16.81
C GLY A 24 -2.45 22.54 17.12
N ASP A 25 -2.24 22.30 18.41
CA ASP A 25 -1.07 21.59 18.94
C ASP A 25 -1.47 20.20 19.47
N LEU A 26 -0.66 19.19 19.13
CA LEU A 26 -0.76 17.84 19.67
C LEU A 26 0.47 17.54 20.53
N THR A 27 0.24 17.00 21.72
CA THR A 27 1.31 16.48 22.58
C THR A 27 1.24 14.96 22.57
N LEU A 28 2.26 14.31 22.01
CA LEU A 28 2.32 12.86 21.87
C LEU A 28 3.58 12.31 22.54
N GLU A 29 3.40 11.23 23.29
CA GLU A 29 4.52 10.53 23.91
C GLU A 29 5.47 9.96 22.84
N GLY A 30 6.77 10.14 23.06
CA GLY A 30 7.81 9.63 22.16
C GLY A 30 8.30 10.62 21.11
N LEU A 31 7.64 11.77 20.92
CA LEU A 31 8.16 12.90 20.15
C LEU A 31 9.23 13.66 20.96
N ARG A 32 10.39 13.95 20.37
CA ARG A 32 11.53 14.52 21.11
C ARG A 32 11.68 16.02 20.93
N ALA A 33 11.23 16.56 19.81
CA ALA A 33 11.29 17.97 19.48
C ALA A 33 10.02 18.38 18.73
N LEU A 34 9.81 19.70 18.61
CA LEU A 34 8.69 20.24 17.85
C LEU A 34 8.75 19.77 16.39
N VAL A 35 7.61 19.32 15.88
CA VAL A 35 7.37 19.01 14.47
C VAL A 35 6.22 19.86 13.98
N THR A 36 6.38 20.46 12.80
CA THR A 36 5.34 21.25 12.15
C THR A 36 4.77 20.47 10.98
N VAL A 37 3.45 20.29 10.96
CA VAL A 37 2.72 19.69 9.84
C VAL A 37 1.88 20.76 9.18
N ARG A 38 2.21 21.13 7.95
CA ARG A 38 1.40 22.05 7.14
C ARG A 38 0.62 21.27 6.10
N ARG A 39 -0.55 21.76 5.70
CA ARG A 39 -1.33 21.16 4.61
C ARG A 39 -1.56 22.17 3.50
N ASP A 40 -1.55 21.70 2.26
CA ASP A 40 -1.99 22.53 1.13
C ASP A 40 -3.52 22.49 0.95
N ALA A 41 -4.01 23.15 -0.10
CA ALA A 41 -5.44 23.24 -0.41
C ALA A 41 -6.11 21.88 -0.71
N TRP A 42 -5.32 20.82 -0.97
CA TRP A 42 -5.79 19.46 -1.22
C TRP A 42 -5.63 18.55 0.00
N GLY A 43 -5.17 19.10 1.13
CA GLY A 43 -4.95 18.36 2.37
C GLY A 43 -3.62 17.59 2.41
N VAL A 44 -2.70 17.80 1.45
CA VAL A 44 -1.43 17.07 1.43
C VAL A 44 -0.53 17.55 2.58
N PRO A 45 -0.06 16.66 3.48
CA PRO A 45 0.76 17.04 4.61
C PRO A 45 2.24 17.24 4.22
N TYR A 46 2.82 18.37 4.66
CA TYR A 46 4.24 18.71 4.60
C TYR A 46 4.78 18.69 6.03
N ILE A 47 5.65 17.74 6.33
CA ILE A 47 6.18 17.49 7.68
C ILE A 47 7.59 18.06 7.78
N GLU A 48 7.80 18.98 8.73
CA GLU A 48 9.10 19.55 9.04
C GLU A 48 9.52 19.21 10.46
N ALA A 49 10.71 18.64 10.60
CA ALA A 49 11.26 18.19 11.87
C ALA A 49 12.75 18.47 11.95
N ALA A 50 13.27 18.69 13.16
CA ALA A 50 14.71 18.89 13.40
C ALA A 50 15.52 17.58 13.30
N SER A 51 14.87 16.42 13.31
CA SER A 51 15.52 15.11 13.24
C SER A 51 14.73 14.14 12.38
N LEU A 52 15.43 13.18 11.76
CA LEU A 52 14.77 12.09 11.02
C LEU A 52 13.91 11.22 11.93
N ASP A 53 14.28 11.06 13.20
CA ASP A 53 13.51 10.25 14.16
C ASP A 53 12.14 10.86 14.46
N ASP A 54 12.08 12.18 14.59
CA ASP A 54 10.83 12.91 14.81
C ASP A 54 10.05 13.04 13.50
N LEU A 55 10.73 13.16 12.35
CA LEU A 55 10.09 13.13 11.02
C LEU A 55 9.36 11.81 10.78
N TRP A 56 10.03 10.67 10.97
CA TRP A 56 9.42 9.35 10.76
C TRP A 56 8.33 9.06 11.79
N PHE A 57 8.52 9.47 13.04
CA PHE A 57 7.49 9.38 14.06
C PHE A 57 6.24 10.18 13.66
N ALA A 58 6.40 11.46 13.29
CA ALA A 58 5.29 12.30 12.87
C ALA A 58 4.63 11.79 11.58
N HIS A 59 5.40 11.22 10.65
CA HIS A 59 4.83 10.56 9.48
C HIS A 59 3.91 9.41 9.89
N GLY A 60 4.33 8.56 10.83
CA GLY A 60 3.47 7.51 11.38
C GLY A 60 2.19 8.03 12.04
N VAL A 61 2.30 9.12 12.81
CA VAL A 61 1.13 9.79 13.44
C VAL A 61 0.16 10.29 12.38
N VAL A 62 0.63 11.01 11.36
CA VAL A 62 -0.22 11.58 10.30
C VAL A 62 -0.85 10.47 9.47
N THR A 63 -0.09 9.43 9.10
CA THR A 63 -0.63 8.28 8.36
C THR A 63 -1.71 7.55 9.15
N ALA A 64 -1.50 7.31 10.44
CA ALA A 64 -2.53 6.71 11.30
C ALA A 64 -3.74 7.65 11.45
N GLY A 65 -3.49 8.93 11.70
CA GLY A 65 -4.51 9.97 11.78
C GLY A 65 -5.49 9.96 10.61
N GLU A 66 -4.96 9.85 9.40
CA GLU A 66 -5.77 10.01 8.19
C GLU A 66 -6.19 8.67 7.57
N ARG A 67 -5.47 7.57 7.83
CA ARG A 67 -5.60 6.29 7.09
C ARG A 67 -5.49 5.04 7.97
N LEU A 68 -5.73 5.12 9.28
CA LEU A 68 -5.56 3.99 10.21
C LEU A 68 -6.24 2.69 9.74
N PHE A 69 -7.53 2.74 9.39
CA PHE A 69 -8.24 1.53 8.96
C PHE A 69 -7.68 0.94 7.66
N GLN A 70 -7.34 1.77 6.68
CA GLN A 70 -6.70 1.35 5.44
C GLN A 70 -5.32 0.68 5.71
N LEU A 71 -4.54 1.28 6.60
CA LEU A 71 -3.24 0.77 7.00
C LEU A 71 -3.35 -0.61 7.66
N GLU A 72 -4.22 -0.74 8.66
CA GLU A 72 -4.47 -2.01 9.34
C GLU A 72 -5.03 -3.07 8.40
N LEU A 73 -5.99 -2.72 7.54
CA LEU A 73 -6.59 -3.65 6.60
C LEU A 73 -5.53 -4.27 5.68
N THR A 74 -4.57 -3.46 5.23
CA THR A 74 -3.43 -3.91 4.42
C THR A 74 -2.52 -4.85 5.22
N LEU A 75 -2.23 -4.51 6.49
CA LEU A 75 -1.47 -5.39 7.37
C LEU A 75 -2.19 -6.72 7.61
N ARG A 76 -3.50 -6.72 7.81
CA ARG A 76 -4.30 -7.94 7.98
C ARG A 76 -4.29 -8.79 6.72
N ALA A 77 -4.51 -8.19 5.55
CA ALA A 77 -4.46 -8.89 4.26
C ALA A 77 -3.11 -9.58 4.04
N ALA A 78 -2.01 -8.86 4.28
CA ALA A 78 -0.67 -9.40 4.10
C ALA A 78 -0.32 -10.53 5.08
N ASN A 79 -0.93 -10.52 6.26
CA ASN A 79 -0.66 -11.49 7.31
C ASN A 79 -1.73 -12.59 7.44
N GLY A 80 -2.71 -12.60 6.54
CA GLY A 80 -3.83 -13.54 6.52
C GLY A 80 -4.72 -13.43 7.76
N ARG A 81 -5.12 -12.21 8.13
CA ARG A 81 -5.94 -11.93 9.32
C ARG A 81 -7.21 -11.13 9.01
N LEU A 82 -7.71 -11.19 7.77
CA LEU A 82 -8.94 -10.51 7.35
C LEU A 82 -10.18 -11.17 7.96
N SER A 83 -10.17 -12.47 8.19
CA SER A 83 -11.30 -13.21 8.78
C SER A 83 -11.62 -12.79 10.21
N GLU A 84 -10.67 -12.15 10.90
CA GLU A 84 -10.92 -11.55 12.20
C GLU A 84 -11.86 -10.33 12.12
N LEU A 85 -11.97 -9.69 10.95
CA LEU A 85 -12.90 -8.59 10.70
C LEU A 85 -14.15 -9.04 9.94
N PHE A 86 -14.00 -9.93 8.96
CA PHE A 86 -15.08 -10.26 8.01
C PHE A 86 -15.55 -11.72 8.06
N GLY A 87 -15.04 -12.50 9.01
CA GLY A 87 -15.43 -13.88 9.24
C GLY A 87 -15.10 -14.81 8.06
N GLU A 88 -15.96 -15.80 7.83
CA GLU A 88 -15.74 -16.85 6.83
C GLU A 88 -15.58 -16.33 5.38
N ARG A 89 -16.10 -15.13 5.08
CA ARG A 89 -16.06 -14.54 3.73
C ARG A 89 -14.64 -14.29 3.22
N THR A 90 -13.68 -14.13 4.12
CA THR A 90 -12.26 -13.85 3.81
C THR A 90 -11.33 -14.96 4.26
N LEU A 91 -11.87 -16.14 4.60
CA LEU A 91 -11.07 -17.26 5.08
C LEU A 91 -10.12 -17.79 3.99
N ASP A 92 -10.59 -17.82 2.74
CA ASP A 92 -9.77 -18.29 1.63
C ASP A 92 -8.69 -17.26 1.26
N ASP A 93 -8.95 -15.96 1.43
CA ASP A 93 -7.93 -14.91 1.29
C ASP A 93 -6.82 -15.07 2.34
N ASP A 94 -7.21 -15.34 3.59
CA ASP A 94 -6.27 -15.58 4.68
C ASP A 94 -5.42 -16.83 4.46
N ARG A 95 -6.05 -17.92 3.98
CA ARG A 95 -5.35 -19.15 3.59
C ARG A 95 -4.39 -18.90 2.44
N LEU A 96 -4.78 -18.14 1.44
CA LEU A 96 -3.94 -17.79 0.30
C LEU A 96 -2.71 -17.00 0.77
N ALA A 97 -2.91 -15.93 1.55
CA ALA A 97 -1.81 -15.11 2.06
C ALA A 97 -0.79 -15.93 2.88
N ARG A 98 -1.27 -16.85 3.71
CA ARG A 98 -0.40 -17.77 4.48
C ARG A 98 0.28 -18.82 3.60
N THR A 99 -0.40 -19.33 2.58
CA THR A 99 0.12 -20.34 1.64
C THR A 99 1.23 -19.77 0.78
N VAL A 100 1.00 -18.60 0.17
CA VAL A 100 2.05 -17.86 -0.56
C VAL A 100 3.17 -17.48 0.40
N GLY A 101 2.81 -17.04 1.61
CA GLY A 101 3.74 -16.82 2.71
C GLY A 101 4.35 -15.42 2.74
N PHE A 102 3.54 -14.37 2.57
CA PHE A 102 4.02 -12.98 2.62
C PHE A 102 4.72 -12.65 3.92
N HIS A 103 4.20 -13.10 5.07
CA HIS A 103 4.88 -12.91 6.37
C HIS A 103 6.27 -13.56 6.40
N ARG A 104 6.42 -14.78 5.85
CA ARG A 104 7.73 -15.47 5.79
C ARG A 104 8.71 -14.73 4.87
N ALA A 105 8.22 -14.15 3.78
CA ALA A 105 9.04 -13.30 2.90
C ALA A 105 9.39 -11.97 3.58
N GLY A 106 8.42 -11.32 4.23
CA GLY A 106 8.60 -10.10 5.01
C GLY A 106 9.65 -10.26 6.10
N ALA A 107 9.61 -11.36 6.86
CA ALA A 107 10.61 -11.69 7.87
C ALA A 107 12.04 -11.78 7.29
N ARG A 108 12.20 -12.41 6.12
CA ARG A 108 13.51 -12.51 5.44
C ARG A 108 14.01 -11.15 4.95
N ILE A 109 13.12 -10.31 4.44
CA ILE A 109 13.45 -8.95 3.99
C ILE A 109 13.84 -8.08 5.19
N ALA A 110 13.03 -8.08 6.25
CA ALA A 110 13.29 -7.32 7.47
C ALA A 110 14.59 -7.73 8.17
N ALA A 111 14.93 -9.03 8.15
CA ALA A 111 16.21 -9.51 8.66
C ALA A 111 17.43 -8.90 7.94
N GLY A 112 17.27 -8.50 6.67
CA GLY A 112 18.31 -7.84 5.88
C GLY A 112 18.33 -6.31 5.98
N TRP A 113 17.43 -5.69 6.74
CA TRP A 113 17.44 -4.24 6.93
C TRP A 113 18.69 -3.78 7.69
N ASP A 114 19.28 -2.69 7.20
CA ASP A 114 20.34 -1.97 7.90
C ASP A 114 19.78 -1.17 9.09
N ASP A 115 20.67 -0.67 9.95
CA ASP A 115 20.29 0.07 11.16
C ASP A 115 19.43 1.30 10.83
N ARG A 116 19.73 1.96 9.72
CA ARG A 116 18.97 3.13 9.26
C ARG A 116 17.53 2.76 8.91
N SER A 117 17.32 1.71 8.13
CA SER A 117 15.99 1.26 7.70
C SER A 117 15.18 0.74 8.89
N ARG A 118 15.80 -0.04 9.78
CA ARG A 118 15.14 -0.49 11.03
C ARG A 118 14.71 0.69 11.88
N ARG A 119 15.60 1.66 12.10
CA ARG A 119 15.31 2.86 12.89
C ARG A 119 14.19 3.69 12.28
N MET A 120 14.23 3.94 10.97
CA MET A 120 13.14 4.62 10.25
C MET A 120 11.79 3.94 10.50
N HIS A 121 11.74 2.63 10.31
CA HIS A 121 10.52 1.84 10.44
C HIS A 121 10.04 1.72 11.90
N GLU A 122 10.96 1.58 12.86
CA GLU A 122 10.67 1.64 14.30
C GLU A 122 10.00 2.96 14.68
N ARG A 123 10.57 4.10 14.25
CA ARG A 123 10.02 5.43 14.55
C ARG A 123 8.66 5.64 13.91
N PHE A 124 8.48 5.22 12.66
CA PHE A 124 7.18 5.26 11.99
C PHE A 124 6.11 4.47 12.76
N ARG A 125 6.40 3.21 13.13
CA ARG A 125 5.46 2.38 13.90
C ARG A 125 5.17 2.95 15.29
N ALA A 126 6.17 3.54 15.94
CA ALA A 126 5.97 4.21 17.22
C ALA A 126 5.00 5.39 17.10
N GLY A 127 5.08 6.16 16.01
CA GLY A 127 4.12 7.23 15.70
C GLY A 127 2.70 6.71 15.49
N VAL A 128 2.54 5.62 14.73
CA VAL A 128 1.24 4.97 14.54
C VAL A 128 0.63 4.55 15.88
N ARG A 129 1.39 3.88 16.74
CA ARG A 129 0.91 3.46 18.08
C ARG A 129 0.61 4.65 18.99
N ALA A 130 1.43 5.70 18.94
CA ALA A 130 1.19 6.92 19.71
C ALA A 130 -0.14 7.57 19.34
N TRP A 131 -0.48 7.62 18.04
CA TRP A 131 -1.80 8.10 17.61
C TRP A 131 -2.93 7.19 18.07
N VAL A 132 -2.81 5.87 17.89
CA VAL A 132 -3.84 4.91 18.35
C VAL A 132 -4.11 5.03 19.86
N GLY A 133 -3.08 5.32 20.66
CA GLY A 133 -3.23 5.54 22.10
C GLY A 133 -3.79 6.92 22.49
N ALA A 134 -3.69 7.92 21.61
CA ALA A 134 -4.07 9.31 21.89
C ALA A 134 -5.35 9.77 21.17
N MET A 135 -5.84 9.02 20.16
CA MET A 135 -6.99 9.42 19.37
C MET A 135 -8.26 9.52 20.25
N PRO A 136 -9.04 10.61 20.14
CA PRO A 136 -10.22 10.82 20.97
C PRO A 136 -11.37 9.86 20.63
N ALA A 137 -11.42 9.40 19.37
CA ALA A 137 -12.35 8.40 18.88
C ALA A 137 -11.67 7.59 17.77
N ALA A 138 -12.04 6.31 17.65
CA ALA A 138 -11.59 5.44 16.57
C ALA A 138 -12.33 5.76 15.26
N PRO A 139 -11.71 5.55 14.09
CA PRO A 139 -12.40 5.58 12.81
C PRO A 139 -13.68 4.74 12.81
N VAL A 140 -14.68 5.20 12.05
CA VAL A 140 -16.05 4.68 12.08
C VAL A 140 -16.14 3.17 11.80
N GLU A 141 -15.23 2.66 10.99
CA GLU A 141 -15.13 1.25 10.62
C GLU A 141 -14.95 0.36 11.85
N TYR A 142 -14.18 0.80 12.86
CA TYR A 142 -13.97 0.05 14.09
C TYR A 142 -15.24 -0.10 14.92
N THR A 143 -16.07 0.95 14.97
CA THR A 143 -17.37 0.85 15.64
C THR A 143 -18.36 -0.01 14.87
N LEU A 144 -18.36 0.07 13.52
CA LEU A 144 -19.24 -0.75 12.69
C LEU A 144 -18.89 -2.24 12.75
N LEU A 145 -17.60 -2.56 12.89
CA LEU A 145 -17.08 -3.92 12.99
C LEU A 145 -16.98 -4.42 14.44
N ASP A 146 -17.36 -3.60 15.42
CA ASP A 146 -17.24 -3.88 16.86
C ASP A 146 -15.85 -4.42 17.23
N THR A 147 -14.82 -3.68 16.85
CA THR A 147 -13.42 -4.11 16.99
C THR A 147 -12.49 -2.95 17.34
N ALA A 148 -11.31 -3.27 17.84
CA ALA A 148 -10.26 -2.30 18.15
C ALA A 148 -9.11 -2.39 17.12
N PRO A 149 -8.35 -1.29 16.90
CA PRO A 149 -7.23 -1.33 16.00
C PRO A 149 -6.19 -2.38 16.36
N TRP A 150 -5.77 -3.18 15.38
CA TRP A 150 -4.67 -4.12 15.50
C TRP A 150 -3.41 -3.56 14.81
N ILE A 151 -2.43 -3.18 15.61
CA ILE A 151 -1.12 -2.70 15.14
C ILE A 151 -0.03 -3.69 15.56
N PRO A 152 0.55 -4.47 14.64
CA PRO A 152 1.59 -5.43 14.98
C PRO A 152 2.88 -4.75 15.46
N GLU A 153 3.49 -5.35 16.48
CA GLU A 153 4.77 -4.89 17.04
C GLU A 153 5.98 -5.33 16.21
N ASP A 154 5.91 -6.52 15.60
CA ASP A 154 7.03 -7.10 14.86
C ASP A 154 7.23 -6.42 13.49
N GLU A 155 8.45 -6.51 12.96
CA GLU A 155 8.81 -5.91 11.67
C GLU A 155 8.34 -6.73 10.48
N ALA A 156 8.19 -8.04 10.68
CA ALA A 156 7.86 -8.99 9.62
C ALA A 156 6.45 -8.74 9.08
N ALA A 157 5.49 -8.43 9.94
CA ALA A 157 4.11 -8.15 9.56
C ALA A 157 3.99 -6.91 8.67
N TRP A 158 4.78 -5.88 8.93
CA TRP A 158 4.84 -4.68 8.10
C TRP A 158 5.61 -4.91 6.80
N ALA A 159 6.74 -5.61 6.88
CA ALA A 159 7.47 -6.05 5.70
C ALA A 159 6.58 -6.91 4.78
N ALA A 160 5.69 -7.73 5.34
CA ALA A 160 4.72 -8.51 4.59
C ALA A 160 3.77 -7.64 3.76
N ALA A 161 3.34 -6.48 4.27
CA ALA A 161 2.50 -5.55 3.51
C ALA A 161 3.22 -5.02 2.26
N PHE A 162 4.52 -4.73 2.36
CA PHE A 162 5.33 -4.38 1.19
C PHE A 162 5.49 -5.56 0.22
N VAL A 163 5.61 -6.80 0.74
CA VAL A 163 5.63 -8.00 -0.12
C VAL A 163 4.30 -8.19 -0.84
N LEU A 164 3.16 -8.01 -0.16
CA LEU A 164 1.84 -8.09 -0.78
C LEU A 164 1.71 -7.08 -1.91
N LEU A 165 2.12 -5.83 -1.68
CA LEU A 165 2.15 -4.79 -2.72
C LEU A 165 3.05 -5.22 -3.89
N ALA A 166 4.30 -5.61 -3.61
CA ALA A 166 5.24 -6.03 -4.66
C ALA A 166 4.72 -7.24 -5.46
N TRP A 167 4.07 -8.20 -4.80
CA TRP A 167 3.44 -9.34 -5.45
C TRP A 167 2.29 -8.92 -6.36
N GLY A 168 1.41 -8.02 -5.88
CA GLY A 168 0.33 -7.46 -6.68
C GLY A 168 0.83 -6.70 -7.92
N LEU A 169 2.03 -6.11 -7.85
CA LEU A 169 2.67 -5.42 -8.98
C LEU A 169 3.48 -6.34 -9.91
N SER A 170 3.88 -7.53 -9.43
CA SER A 170 4.72 -8.45 -10.22
C SER A 170 4.00 -9.09 -11.40
N GLY A 171 2.67 -9.30 -11.28
CA GLY A 171 1.87 -9.98 -12.28
C GLY A 171 2.37 -11.41 -12.58
N ASN A 172 1.88 -11.99 -13.68
CA ASN A 172 2.32 -13.26 -14.29
C ASN A 172 2.10 -14.56 -13.48
N TRP A 173 2.03 -14.54 -12.15
CA TRP A 173 1.94 -15.77 -11.35
C TRP A 173 0.69 -16.61 -11.68
N ASP A 174 -0.44 -15.97 -11.94
CA ASP A 174 -1.70 -16.60 -12.33
C ASP A 174 -1.61 -17.22 -13.73
N THR A 175 -0.91 -16.55 -14.62
CA THR A 175 -0.64 -16.97 -15.98
C THR A 175 0.28 -18.20 -16.01
N GLU A 176 1.32 -18.23 -15.17
CA GLU A 176 2.18 -19.41 -15.04
C GLU A 176 1.46 -20.60 -14.41
N LEU A 177 0.57 -20.39 -13.44
CA LEU A 177 -0.26 -21.46 -12.90
C LEU A 177 -1.22 -22.02 -13.95
N LEU A 178 -1.83 -21.15 -14.77
CA LEU A 178 -2.68 -21.58 -15.88
C LEU A 178 -1.89 -22.38 -16.91
N ARG A 179 -0.69 -21.93 -17.27
CA ARG A 179 0.23 -22.66 -18.16
C ARG A 179 0.55 -24.05 -17.60
N ALA A 180 0.91 -24.13 -16.32
CA ALA A 180 1.22 -25.39 -15.66
C ALA A 180 0.03 -26.35 -15.69
N TRP A 181 -1.18 -25.85 -15.41
CA TRP A 181 -2.40 -26.65 -15.45
C TRP A 181 -2.73 -27.17 -16.86
N ILE A 182 -2.63 -26.33 -17.90
CA ILE A 182 -2.87 -26.75 -19.29
C ILE A 182 -1.88 -27.85 -19.73
N THR A 183 -0.62 -27.70 -19.32
CA THR A 183 0.44 -28.68 -19.56
C THR A 183 0.15 -29.99 -18.81
N GLU A 184 -0.30 -29.91 -17.55
CA GLU A 184 -0.65 -31.07 -16.72
C GLU A 184 -1.80 -31.90 -17.31
N VAL A 185 -2.80 -31.26 -17.92
CA VAL A 185 -3.89 -31.97 -18.62
C VAL A 185 -3.50 -32.44 -20.03
N GLY A 186 -2.22 -32.36 -20.39
CA GLY A 186 -1.63 -32.94 -21.61
C GLY A 186 -1.81 -32.10 -22.87
N ASN A 187 -1.97 -30.78 -22.75
CA ASN A 187 -2.23 -29.91 -23.89
C ASN A 187 -1.15 -28.84 -24.11
N ASP A 188 0.09 -29.29 -24.28
CA ASP A 188 1.27 -28.45 -24.43
C ASP A 188 1.17 -27.48 -25.62
N ASP A 189 0.56 -27.91 -26.75
CA ASP A 189 0.31 -27.05 -27.91
C ASP A 189 -0.59 -25.86 -27.56
N LEU A 190 -1.67 -26.13 -26.81
CA LEU A 190 -2.57 -25.07 -26.36
C LEU A 190 -1.88 -24.13 -25.38
N ALA A 191 -1.07 -24.66 -24.45
CA ALA A 191 -0.29 -23.85 -23.53
C ALA A 191 0.65 -22.92 -24.30
N ALA A 192 1.41 -23.44 -25.26
CA ALA A 192 2.34 -22.66 -26.08
C ALA A 192 1.65 -21.60 -26.96
N ARG A 193 0.43 -21.87 -27.45
CA ARG A 193 -0.33 -20.94 -28.29
C ARG A 193 -1.04 -19.84 -27.51
N LEU A 194 -1.62 -20.17 -26.36
CA LEU A 194 -2.33 -19.19 -25.53
C LEU A 194 -1.38 -18.36 -24.67
N LEU A 195 -0.33 -19.01 -24.16
CA LEU A 195 0.64 -18.45 -23.25
C LEU A 195 2.02 -18.78 -23.82
N PRO A 196 2.56 -18.06 -24.81
CA PRO A 196 3.90 -18.37 -25.31
C PRO A 196 4.95 -18.18 -24.20
N PRO A 197 6.00 -19.03 -24.11
CA PRO A 197 7.11 -18.78 -23.21
C PRO A 197 7.87 -17.52 -23.68
N LEU A 198 8.15 -16.59 -22.76
CA LEU A 198 9.03 -15.46 -23.06
C LEU A 198 10.47 -15.96 -23.09
N PRO A 199 11.27 -15.66 -24.15
CA PRO A 199 12.69 -16.01 -24.16
C PRO A 199 13.41 -15.29 -23.00
N ALA A 200 14.27 -16.01 -22.26
CA ALA A 200 14.95 -15.53 -21.06
C ALA A 200 15.87 -14.32 -21.31
N ASP A 201 16.23 -14.10 -22.56
CA ASP A 201 17.21 -13.16 -23.10
C ASP A 201 16.59 -12.04 -23.95
N ALA A 202 15.25 -12.01 -24.09
CA ALA A 202 14.53 -11.08 -24.96
C ALA A 202 14.11 -9.74 -24.32
N LEU A 203 14.54 -9.44 -23.09
CA LEU A 203 14.29 -8.12 -22.48
C LEU A 203 15.38 -7.11 -22.87
N GLU A 204 15.54 -6.87 -24.18
CA GLU A 204 16.09 -5.59 -24.63
C GLU A 204 14.99 -4.55 -24.59
N VAL A 205 15.20 -3.46 -23.84
CA VAL A 205 14.36 -2.27 -23.95
C VAL A 205 14.68 -1.62 -25.30
N VAL A 206 13.99 -2.03 -26.35
CA VAL A 206 14.06 -1.41 -27.67
C VAL A 206 13.01 -0.30 -27.74
N PRO A 207 13.40 0.99 -27.80
CA PRO A 207 12.42 2.06 -27.98
C PRO A 207 11.78 1.97 -29.37
N GLY A 208 10.44 1.86 -29.40
CA GLY A 208 9.65 2.00 -30.62
C GLY A 208 9.26 0.69 -31.32
N ALA A 209 8.06 0.70 -31.91
CA ALA A 209 7.38 -0.37 -32.67
C ALA A 209 7.13 -1.71 -31.95
N LEU A 210 8.15 -2.29 -31.31
CA LEU A 210 8.05 -3.58 -30.62
C LEU A 210 7.09 -3.51 -29.41
N ALA A 211 7.12 -2.39 -28.67
CA ALA A 211 6.17 -2.16 -27.58
C ALA A 211 4.70 -2.17 -28.07
N GLY A 212 4.43 -1.64 -29.27
CA GLY A 212 3.09 -1.65 -29.87
C GLY A 212 2.67 -3.05 -30.32
N ALA A 213 3.57 -3.79 -30.99
CA ALA A 213 3.30 -5.16 -31.39
C ALA A 213 3.09 -6.12 -30.20
N LEU A 214 3.85 -5.95 -29.11
CA LEU A 214 3.68 -6.71 -27.87
C LEU A 214 2.40 -6.30 -27.11
N PHE A 215 1.99 -5.03 -27.21
CA PHE A 215 0.71 -4.56 -26.67
C PHE A 215 -0.48 -5.19 -27.40
N ASP A 216 -0.39 -5.38 -28.71
CA ASP A 216 -1.43 -5.98 -29.53
C ASP A 216 -1.46 -7.52 -29.43
N ALA A 217 -0.31 -8.16 -29.20
CA ALA A 217 -0.18 -9.61 -29.14
C ALA A 217 -0.50 -10.22 -27.76
N ARG A 218 -0.63 -9.43 -26.70
CA ARG A 218 -0.86 -9.95 -25.35
C ARG A 218 -2.31 -10.40 -25.14
N PRO A 219 -2.56 -11.54 -24.49
CA PRO A 219 -3.85 -11.83 -23.88
C PRO A 219 -4.18 -10.67 -22.93
N ARG A 220 -5.34 -10.02 -23.12
CA ARG A 220 -5.76 -8.90 -22.27
C ARG A 220 -6.11 -9.42 -20.87
N ALA A 221 -5.10 -9.55 -20.00
CA ALA A 221 -5.31 -9.61 -18.56
C ALA A 221 -5.79 -8.24 -18.06
N LYS A 222 -6.59 -8.24 -16.99
CA LYS A 222 -7.20 -7.04 -16.41
C LYS A 222 -6.13 -6.02 -16.00
N GLY A 223 -6.24 -4.79 -16.54
CA GLY A 223 -5.65 -3.56 -16.01
C GLY A 223 -4.13 -3.54 -15.84
N GLN A 224 -3.36 -3.57 -16.93
CA GLN A 224 -1.92 -3.24 -16.91
C GLN A 224 -1.62 -2.02 -17.79
N GLY A 225 -1.04 -0.98 -17.18
CA GLY A 225 -0.57 0.23 -17.84
C GLY A 225 0.06 1.19 -16.84
N SER A 226 1.02 1.99 -17.28
CA SER A 226 1.53 3.18 -16.59
C SER A 226 2.27 3.99 -17.63
N ASN A 227 2.22 5.32 -17.53
CA ASN A 227 2.99 6.19 -18.40
C ASN A 227 4.15 6.82 -17.61
N ALA A 228 5.31 6.90 -18.24
CA ALA A 228 6.43 7.65 -17.71
C ALA A 228 7.14 8.35 -18.87
N TRP A 229 7.42 9.64 -18.69
CA TRP A 229 8.08 10.48 -19.69
C TRP A 229 9.26 11.19 -19.05
N VAL A 230 10.38 11.17 -19.76
CA VAL A 230 11.55 12.00 -19.44
C VAL A 230 11.85 12.86 -20.64
N VAL A 231 11.89 14.17 -20.43
CA VAL A 231 12.29 15.14 -21.45
C VAL A 231 13.61 15.76 -21.03
N SER A 232 14.62 15.68 -21.89
CA SER A 232 15.92 16.31 -21.65
C SER A 232 15.78 17.82 -21.51
N GLY A 233 16.65 18.46 -20.71
CA GLY A 233 16.63 19.92 -20.53
C GLY A 233 16.81 20.70 -21.84
N SER A 234 17.56 20.15 -22.81
CA SER A 234 17.68 20.70 -24.17
C SER A 234 16.38 20.75 -24.98
N ARG A 235 15.33 20.08 -24.50
CA ARG A 235 13.99 20.04 -25.11
C ARG A 235 12.92 20.68 -24.21
N SER A 236 13.29 21.32 -23.11
CA SER A 236 12.37 22.02 -22.22
C SER A 236 12.59 23.55 -22.28
N ALA A 237 11.52 24.32 -22.04
CA ALA A 237 11.61 25.79 -22.03
C ALA A 237 12.47 26.33 -20.89
N THR A 238 12.66 25.56 -19.81
CA THR A 238 13.42 25.96 -18.63
C THR A 238 14.90 25.57 -18.71
N GLY A 239 15.30 24.74 -19.67
CA GLY A 239 16.64 24.15 -19.74
C GLY A 239 16.88 23.02 -18.72
N ALA A 240 15.94 22.76 -17.81
CA ALA A 240 16.01 21.67 -16.82
C ALA A 240 15.27 20.42 -17.31
N PRO A 241 15.70 19.19 -16.95
CA PRO A 241 14.99 17.97 -17.31
C PRO A 241 13.57 17.95 -16.70
N LEU A 242 12.61 17.40 -17.44
CA LEU A 242 11.25 17.16 -16.95
C LEU A 242 11.04 15.66 -16.77
N LEU A 243 10.53 15.29 -15.59
CA LEU A 243 10.08 13.94 -15.26
C LEU A 243 8.58 13.98 -15.02
N ALA A 244 7.82 13.17 -15.75
CA ALA A 244 6.38 13.01 -15.56
C ALA A 244 6.05 11.53 -15.40
N ASN A 245 5.48 11.17 -14.25
CA ASN A 245 5.01 9.81 -13.95
C ASN A 245 3.49 9.82 -13.80
N ASP A 246 2.84 8.84 -14.41
CA ASP A 246 1.39 8.61 -14.35
C ASP A 246 1.16 7.11 -14.07
N PRO A 247 1.38 6.68 -12.81
CA PRO A 247 1.20 5.30 -12.41
C PRO A 247 -0.30 4.97 -12.33
N HIS A 248 -0.74 3.88 -12.96
CA HIS A 248 -2.11 3.41 -12.85
C HIS A 248 -2.19 2.34 -11.75
N LEU A 249 -2.43 2.78 -10.52
CA LEU A 249 -2.56 1.95 -9.33
C LEU A 249 -3.96 2.08 -8.73
N LEU A 250 -4.45 1.01 -8.10
CA LEU A 250 -5.66 1.01 -7.27
C LEU A 250 -5.29 1.15 -5.79
#